data_AF-A0A535ER54-F1
#
_entry.id   AF-A0A535ER54-F1
#
_cell.length_a   1.000
_cell.length_b   1.000
_cell.length_c   1.000
_cell.angle_alpha   90.00
_cell.angle_beta   90.00
_cell.angle_gamma   90.00
#
_symmetry.space_group_name_H-M   'P 1'
#
loop_
_entity.id
_entity.type
_entity.pdbx_description
1 polymer ?
#
loop_
_entity_poly.entity_id
_entity_poly.type
_entity_poly.pdbx_seq_one_letter_code
_entity_poly.pdbx_strand_id
1 'polypeptide(L)' 'MITPDQARAQRGRRVELVLTDAGGGSRLVGRVSAYLESADGLVIYLTDDAGASHTVHYQHVAAIHPLD' A
#
# COMPACT_ATOMS: atom_id res chain seq x y z
N MET A 1 4.19 12.75 3.48
CA MET A 1 4.45 11.85 2.34
C MET A 1 5.40 10.77 2.83
N ILE A 2 5.09 9.52 2.53
CA ILE A 2 5.92 8.38 2.94
C ILE A 2 7.16 8.33 2.03
N THR A 3 8.06 7.36 2.18
CA THR A 3 9.10 7.08 1.19
C THR A 3 8.95 5.66 0.64
N PRO A 4 9.51 5.36 -0.56
CA PRO A 4 9.56 4.00 -1.07
C PRO A 4 10.17 3.01 -0.07
N ASP A 5 11.19 3.41 0.70
CA ASP A 5 11.82 2.57 1.72
C ASP A 5 10.90 2.29 2.90
N GLN A 6 10.14 3.29 3.36
CA GLN A 6 9.13 3.11 4.40
C GLN A 6 8.03 2.15 3.94
N ALA A 7 7.63 2.22 2.67
CA ALA A 7 6.66 1.29 2.09
C ALA A 7 7.23 -0.12 2.05
N ARG A 8 8.45 -0.32 1.53
CA ARG A 8 9.12 -1.64 1.44
C ARG A 8 9.30 -2.33 2.80
N ALA A 9 9.53 -1.56 3.85
CA ALA A 9 9.67 -2.08 5.22
C ALA A 9 8.40 -2.80 5.72
N GLN A 10 7.25 -2.60 5.08
CA GLN A 10 5.99 -3.24 5.46
C GLN A 10 5.74 -4.60 4.78
N ARG A 11 6.72 -5.14 4.03
CA ARG A 11 6.53 -6.41 3.31
C ARG A 11 6.10 -7.52 4.26
N GLY A 12 5.05 -8.23 3.88
CA GLY A 12 4.51 -9.34 4.66
C GLY A 12 3.75 -8.90 5.90
N ARG A 13 3.68 -7.61 6.24
CA ARG A 13 2.91 -7.09 7.37
C ARG A 13 1.48 -6.81 6.97
N ARG A 14 0.58 -6.91 7.95
CA ARG A 14 -0.79 -6.41 7.84
C ARG A 14 -0.75 -4.90 8.10
N VAL A 15 -1.39 -4.13 7.23
CA VAL A 15 -1.38 -2.67 7.26
C VAL A 15 -2.76 -2.11 6.92
N GLU A 16 -3.01 -0.90 7.38
CA GLU A 16 -4.02 0.01 6.85
C GLU A 16 -3.33 1.07 5.98
N LEU A 17 -3.66 1.11 4.69
CA LEU A 17 -3.26 2.16 3.77
C LEU A 17 -4.34 3.25 3.77
N VAL A 18 -3.92 4.49 4.02
CA VAL A 18 -4.75 5.67 3.79
C VAL A 18 -4.42 6.22 2.42
N LEU A 19 -5.37 6.22 1.51
CA LEU A 19 -5.19 6.73 0.15
C LEU A 19 -5.50 8.23 0.09
N THR A 20 -4.77 8.94 -0.76
CA THR A 20 -5.08 10.32 -1.16
C THR A 20 -6.41 10.37 -1.92
N ASP A 21 -6.99 11.56 -2.09
CA ASP A 21 -8.20 11.74 -2.90
C ASP A 21 -8.04 11.23 -4.34
N ALA A 22 -6.84 11.41 -4.93
CA ALA A 22 -6.49 10.87 -6.24
C ALA A 22 -6.45 9.33 -6.28
N GLY A 23 -6.23 8.69 -5.14
CA GLY A 23 -6.33 7.24 -4.95
C GLY A 23 -7.72 6.76 -4.53
N GLY A 24 -8.74 7.62 -4.61
CA GLY A 24 -10.12 7.29 -4.22
C GLY A 24 -10.46 7.61 -2.76
N GLY A 25 -9.59 8.33 -2.03
CA GLY A 25 -9.84 8.85 -0.67
C GLY A 25 -10.16 7.79 0.39
N SER A 26 -9.94 6.52 0.05
CA SER A 26 -10.42 5.37 0.81
C SER A 26 -9.33 4.78 1.70
N ARG A 27 -9.74 3.95 2.65
CA ARG A 27 -8.83 3.15 3.47
C ARG A 27 -8.83 1.71 2.95
N LEU A 28 -7.65 1.13 2.84
CA LEU A 28 -7.46 -0.25 2.40
C LEU A 28 -6.73 -1.03 3.48
N VAL A 29 -7.34 -2.10 3.97
CA VAL A 29 -6.75 -2.96 5.00
C VAL A 29 -6.37 -4.30 4.40
N GLY A 30 -5.14 -4.76 4.66
CA GLY A 30 -4.72 -6.08 4.26
C GLY A 30 -3.22 -6.31 4.42
N ARG A 31 -2.74 -7.44 3.88
CA ARG A 31 -1.33 -7.83 3.97
C ARG A 31 -0.57 -7.38 2.72
N VAL A 32 0.58 -6.74 2.92
CA VAL A 32 1.44 -6.38 1.79
C VAL A 32 2.16 -7.62 1.27
N SER A 33 1.83 -8.05 0.06
CA SER A 33 2.37 -9.28 -0.52
C SER A 33 3.65 -9.03 -1.30
N ALA A 34 3.70 -7.94 -2.08
CA ALA A 34 4.83 -7.62 -2.94
C ALA A 34 4.93 -6.12 -3.24
N TYR A 35 6.06 -5.76 -3.86
CA TYR A 35 6.27 -4.45 -4.45
C TYR A 35 6.90 -4.62 -5.83
N LEU A 36 6.62 -3.66 -6.72
CA LEU A 36 7.23 -3.58 -8.04
C LEU A 36 7.72 -2.16 -8.27
N GLU A 37 8.95 -2.01 -8.77
CA GLU A 37 9.40 -0.73 -9.32
C GLU A 37 8.89 -0.61 -10.76
N SER A 38 8.04 0.39 -10.99
CA SER A 38 7.59 0.80 -12.32
C SER A 38 8.34 2.06 -12.77
N ALA A 39 8.25 2.39 -14.06
CA ALA A 39 8.74 3.65 -14.59
C ALA A 39 8.14 4.87 -13.85
N ASP A 40 6.90 4.74 -13.38
CA ASP A 40 6.15 5.79 -12.67
C ASP A 40 6.33 5.74 -11.15
N GLY A 41 7.22 4.88 -10.64
CA GLY A 41 7.52 4.73 -9.22
C GLY A 41 7.07 3.40 -8.60
N LEU A 42 7.06 3.35 -7.27
CA LEU A 42 6.81 2.11 -6.52
C LEU A 42 5.32 1.74 -6.56
N VAL A 43 5.03 0.47 -6.80
CA VAL A 43 3.70 -0.13 -6.72
C VAL A 43 3.64 -1.08 -5.52
N ILE A 44 2.56 -1.01 -4.75
CA ILE A 44 2.29 -1.83 -3.57
C ILE A 44 1.17 -2.83 -3.91
N TYR A 45 1.45 -4.11 -3.73
CA TYR A 45 0.44 -5.17 -3.84
C TYR A 45 -0.07 -5.55 -2.46
N LEU A 46 -1.38 -5.45 -2.26
CA LEU A 46 -2.02 -5.74 -0.99
C LEU A 46 -3.14 -6.76 -1.18
N THR A 47 -3.18 -7.77 -0.31
CA THR A 47 -4.26 -8.77 -0.28
C THR A 47 -5.12 -8.50 0.94
N ASP A 48 -6.42 -8.22 0.73
CA ASP A 48 -7.35 -7.97 1.82
C ASP A 48 -7.83 -9.27 2.48
N ASP A 49 -8.63 -9.14 3.55
CA ASP A 49 -9.16 -10.28 4.30
C ASP A 49 -10.16 -11.13 3.51
N ALA A 50 -10.77 -10.57 2.46
CA ALA A 50 -11.63 -11.31 1.55
C ALA A 50 -10.81 -12.11 0.49
N GLY A 51 -9.48 -11.96 0.51
CA GLY A 51 -8.57 -12.58 -0.45
C GLY A 51 -8.46 -11.82 -1.78
N ALA A 52 -9.07 -10.64 -1.89
CA ALA A 52 -8.96 -9.83 -3.09
C ALA A 52 -7.59 -9.12 -3.12
N SER A 53 -7.02 -9.03 -4.32
CA SER A 53 -5.73 -8.39 -4.56
C SER A 53 -5.93 -6.98 -5.08
N HIS A 54 -5.22 -6.04 -4.48
CA HIS A 54 -5.25 -4.62 -4.78
C HIS A 54 -3.86 -4.16 -5.22
N THR A 55 -3.83 -3.31 -6.24
CA THR A 55 -2.59 -2.72 -6.75
C THR A 55 -2.66 -1.22 -6.54
N VAL A 56 -1.76 -0.68 -5.72
CA VAL A 56 -1.78 0.72 -5.31
C VAL A 56 -0.44 1.37 -5.65
N HIS A 57 -0.48 2.44 -6.46
CA HIS A 57 0.72 3.24 -6.68
C HIS A 57 1.06 4.01 -5.41
N TYR A 58 2.33 3.93 -5.00
CA TYR A 58 2.84 4.55 -3.78
C TYR A 58 2.53 6.06 -3.68
N GLN A 59 2.53 6.76 -4.81
CA GLN A 59 2.20 8.20 -4.89
C GLN A 59 0.76 8.55 -4.46
N HIS A 60 -0.15 7.57 -4.46
CA HIS A 60 -1.51 7.73 -4.00
C HIS A 60 -1.69 7.34 -2.53
N VAL A 61 -0.63 6.96 -1.82
CA VAL A 61 -0.66 6.58 -0.41
C VAL A 61 -0.30 7.79 0.46
N ALA A 62 -1.26 8.26 1.24
CA ALA A 62 -1.06 9.34 2.19
C ALA A 62 -0.37 8.84 3.47
N ALA A 63 -0.78 7.69 3.99
CA ALA A 63 -0.24 7.08 5.20
C ALA A 63 -0.27 5.55 5.15
N ILE A 64 0.62 4.89 5.91
CA ILE A 64 0.65 3.45 6.13
C ILE A 64 0.69 3.22 7.64
N HIS A 65 -0.32 2.54 8.18
CA HIS A 65 -0.40 2.18 9.58
C HIS A 65 -0.24 0.66 9.72
N PRO A 66 0.86 0.16 10.32
CA PRO A 66 0.98 -1.25 10.66
C PRO A 66 -0.14 -1.67 11.62
N LEU A 67 -0.70 -2.84 11.39
CA LEU A 67 -1.67 -3.49 12.27
C LEU A 67 -0.97 -4.75 12.81
N ASP A 68 -0.43 -4.65 14.03
CA ASP A 68 0.30 -5.74 14.69
C ASP A 68 -0.57 -6.98 14.95
#